data_AF-A0A0F9GQV0-F1
#
_entry.id   AF-A0A0F9GQV0-F1
#
_cell.length_a   1.000
_cell.length_b   1.000
_cell.length_c   1.000
_cell.angle_alpha   90.00
_cell.angle_beta   90.00
_cell.angle_gamma   90.00
#
_symmetry.space_group_name_H-M   'P 1'
#
loop_
_entity.id
_entity.type
_entity.pdbx_description
1 polymer ?
#
loop_
_entity_poly.entity_id
_entity_poly.type
_entity_poly.pdbx_seq_one_letter_code
_entity_poly.pdbx_strand_id
1 'polypeptide(L)'
;MAGLTYTTAEFNTIITMLGCLCATVQAVTGSYAAYKKKNISLLKTNEVLFRAHRAFGGFATTLYFLGLFAGTVGFLGGIFFNDPPFEVSNYSYNFHVWPSFIVLGIIVAKTYTSYFKKPFIYKKGKLLGVAAFIAWSYTWISSATSYYLRTIPPNQQHTPPIFLLPIELFWLQILIPFLVGGLLGYFILRSASKLMKN
;
A
#
# COMPACT_ATOMS: atom_id res chain seq x y z
N MET A 1 24.03 23.45 9.65
CA MET A 1 23.39 22.15 9.95
C MET A 1 22.56 21.76 8.74
N ALA A 2 23.06 20.84 7.90
CA ALA A 2 22.28 20.29 6.79
C ALA A 2 21.25 19.32 7.37
N GLY A 3 20.10 19.84 7.81
CA GLY A 3 18.96 19.02 8.18
C GLY A 3 18.52 18.23 6.95
N LEU A 4 18.13 16.96 7.15
CA LEU A 4 17.46 16.17 6.15
C LEU A 4 16.18 16.90 5.69
N THR A 5 16.27 17.72 4.65
CA THR A 5 15.11 18.37 4.02
C THR A 5 14.47 17.36 3.07
N TYR A 6 13.67 16.45 3.60
CA TYR A 6 12.75 15.65 2.80
C TYR A 6 11.50 16.48 2.50
N THR A 7 10.98 16.37 1.27
CA THR A 7 9.67 16.95 0.97
C THR A 7 8.58 16.04 1.54
N THR A 8 7.51 16.64 2.06
CA THR A 8 6.32 15.90 2.52
C THR A 8 5.77 14.98 1.43
N ALA A 9 5.89 15.39 0.16
CA ALA A 9 5.46 14.61 -0.99
C ALA A 9 6.26 13.30 -1.15
N GLU A 10 7.60 13.35 -1.11
CA GLU A 10 8.44 12.16 -1.23
C GLU A 10 8.19 11.17 -0.08
N PHE A 11 8.06 11.67 1.15
CA PHE A 11 7.78 10.84 2.32
C PHE A 11 6.42 10.12 2.20
N ASN A 12 5.38 10.81 1.73
CA ASN A 12 4.07 10.21 1.48
C ASN A 12 4.15 9.11 0.42
N THR A 13 4.94 9.31 -0.64
CA THR A 13 5.18 8.28 -1.67
C THR A 13 5.94 7.08 -1.11
N ILE A 14 6.89 7.28 -0.20
CA ILE A 14 7.57 6.17 0.50
C ILE A 14 6.59 5.37 1.37
N ILE A 15 5.69 6.04 2.10
CA ILE A 15 4.66 5.38 2.90
C ILE A 15 3.79 4.47 2.02
N THR A 16 3.35 4.95 0.85
CA THR A 16 2.52 4.15 -0.05
C THR A 16 3.29 2.97 -0.64
N MET A 17 4.59 3.13 -0.95
CA MET A 17 5.48 2.03 -1.36
C MET A 17 5.56 0.94 -0.29
N LEU A 18 5.89 1.31 0.95
CA LEU A 18 6.04 0.37 2.06
C LEU A 18 4.71 -0.33 2.38
N GLY A 19 3.60 0.40 2.29
CA GLY A 19 2.27 -0.14 2.45
C GLY A 19 1.94 -1.18 1.37
N CYS A 20 2.27 -0.88 0.12
CA CYS A 20 2.09 -1.81 -0.99
C CYS A 20 2.99 -3.06 -0.87
N LEU A 21 4.23 -2.91 -0.38
CA LEU A 21 5.11 -4.05 -0.09
C LEU A 21 4.44 -4.99 0.93
N CYS A 22 3.94 -4.44 2.03
CA CYS A 22 3.23 -5.20 3.05
C CYS A 22 1.97 -5.88 2.49
N ALA A 23 1.20 -5.15 1.66
CA ALA A 23 0.03 -5.68 0.98
C ALA A 23 0.38 -6.83 0.02
N THR A 24 1.51 -6.77 -0.68
CA THR A 24 2.02 -7.86 -1.53
C THR A 24 2.29 -9.11 -0.71
N VAL A 25 3.00 -8.99 0.43
CA VAL A 25 3.23 -10.15 1.32
C VAL A 25 1.91 -10.74 1.82
N GLN A 26 0.95 -9.88 2.18
CA GLN A 26 -0.38 -10.31 2.60
C GLN A 26 -1.15 -11.01 1.46
N ALA A 27 -1.03 -10.52 0.23
CA ALA A 27 -1.66 -11.11 -0.94
C ALA A 27 -1.07 -12.47 -1.28
N VAL A 28 0.25 -12.65 -1.20
CA VAL A 28 0.93 -13.93 -1.42
C VAL A 28 0.51 -14.97 -0.37
N THR A 29 0.57 -14.60 0.91
CA THR A 29 0.18 -15.49 2.02
C THR A 29 -1.31 -15.83 2.01
N GLY A 30 -2.17 -14.84 1.74
CA GLY A 30 -3.61 -15.01 1.62
C GLY A 30 -4.00 -15.86 0.42
N SER A 31 -3.39 -15.62 -0.75
CA SER A 31 -3.66 -16.37 -1.97
C SER A 31 -3.23 -17.83 -1.88
N TYR A 32 -2.09 -18.08 -1.21
CA TYR A 32 -1.64 -19.42 -0.90
C TYR A 32 -2.68 -20.21 -0.10
N ALA A 33 -3.22 -19.64 0.97
CA ALA A 33 -4.23 -20.30 1.79
C ALA A 33 -5.57 -20.44 1.03
N ALA A 34 -6.05 -19.37 0.40
CA ALA A 34 -7.41 -19.30 -0.15
C ALA A 34 -7.60 -20.00 -1.50
N TYR A 35 -6.58 -19.98 -2.37
CA TYR A 35 -6.66 -20.46 -3.76
C TYR A 35 -5.75 -21.66 -4.02
N LYS A 36 -4.49 -21.64 -3.57
CA LYS A 36 -3.56 -22.78 -3.79
C LYS A 36 -3.88 -23.98 -2.90
N LYS A 37 -4.00 -23.77 -1.59
CA LYS A 37 -4.37 -24.82 -0.64
C LYS A 37 -5.87 -24.98 -0.45
N LYS A 38 -6.66 -24.02 -0.96
CA LYS A 38 -8.13 -23.97 -0.82
C LYS A 38 -8.62 -24.13 0.64
N ASN A 39 -7.76 -23.81 1.61
CA ASN A 39 -8.01 -23.96 3.03
C ASN A 39 -7.61 -22.66 3.76
N ILE A 40 -8.57 -21.74 3.92
CA ILE A 40 -8.32 -20.45 4.58
C ILE A 40 -7.99 -20.64 6.07
N SER A 41 -8.41 -21.75 6.69
CA SER A 41 -8.09 -22.01 8.10
C SER A 41 -6.59 -22.12 8.36
N LEU A 42 -5.77 -22.35 7.33
CA LEU A 42 -4.30 -22.28 7.41
C LEU A 42 -3.79 -20.93 7.89
N LEU A 43 -4.53 -19.84 7.63
CA LEU A 43 -4.22 -18.52 8.19
C LEU A 43 -4.46 -18.43 9.70
N LYS A 44 -4.92 -19.50 10.36
CA LYS A 44 -5.04 -19.59 11.82
C LYS A 44 -4.22 -20.74 12.40
N THR A 45 -4.19 -21.86 11.70
CA THR A 45 -3.59 -23.10 12.21
C THR A 45 -2.10 -23.21 11.93
N ASN A 46 -1.60 -22.58 10.86
CA ASN A 46 -0.16 -22.51 10.61
C ASN A 46 0.40 -21.23 11.24
N GLU A 47 1.17 -21.37 12.31
CA GLU A 47 1.66 -20.25 13.12
C GLU A 47 2.51 -19.26 12.30
N VAL A 48 3.42 -19.76 11.45
CA VAL A 48 4.27 -18.92 10.58
C VAL A 48 3.41 -18.11 9.62
N LEU A 49 2.47 -18.77 8.95
CA LEU A 49 1.59 -18.13 7.98
C LEU A 49 0.66 -17.11 8.66
N PHE A 50 0.09 -17.46 9.81
CA PHE A 50 -0.77 -16.58 10.60
C PHE A 50 -0.03 -15.33 11.07
N ARG A 51 1.14 -15.49 11.71
CA ARG A 51 1.93 -14.37 12.23
C ARG A 51 2.34 -13.44 11.10
N ALA A 52 2.87 -13.98 10.01
CA ALA A 52 3.26 -13.18 8.86
C ALA A 52 2.06 -12.44 8.25
N HIS A 53 0.97 -13.15 7.92
CA HIS A 53 -0.21 -12.55 7.29
C HIS A 53 -0.82 -11.43 8.16
N ARG A 54 -0.85 -11.64 9.48
CA ARG A 54 -1.37 -10.65 10.42
C ARG A 54 -0.42 -9.47 10.62
N ALA A 55 0.88 -9.70 10.76
CA ALA A 55 1.86 -8.63 10.96
C ALA A 55 1.92 -7.69 9.74
N PHE A 56 2.11 -8.24 8.53
CA PHE A 56 2.12 -7.44 7.31
C PHE A 56 0.76 -6.79 7.03
N GLY A 57 -0.35 -7.46 7.35
CA GLY A 57 -1.67 -6.84 7.28
C GLY A 57 -1.85 -5.65 8.24
N GLY A 58 -1.29 -5.76 9.45
CA GLY A 58 -1.24 -4.68 10.43
C GLY A 58 -0.41 -3.49 9.95
N PHE A 59 0.82 -3.74 9.50
CA PHE A 59 1.68 -2.68 8.95
C PHE A 59 1.07 -1.99 7.74
N ALA A 60 0.49 -2.74 6.81
CA ALA A 60 -0.24 -2.15 5.69
C ALA A 60 -1.35 -1.22 6.22
N THR A 61 -2.19 -1.69 7.12
CA THR A 61 -3.29 -0.87 7.67
C THR A 61 -2.78 0.40 8.37
N THR A 62 -1.72 0.30 9.16
CA THR A 62 -1.10 1.46 9.83
C THR A 62 -0.54 2.47 8.82
N LEU A 63 0.20 2.00 7.82
CA LEU A 63 0.75 2.86 6.77
C LEU A 63 -0.35 3.49 5.92
N TYR A 64 -1.47 2.79 5.71
CA TYR A 64 -2.64 3.37 5.06
C TYR A 64 -3.19 4.56 5.84
N PHE A 65 -3.41 4.39 7.16
CA PHE A 65 -3.95 5.47 7.98
C PHE A 65 -2.99 6.65 8.12
N LEU A 66 -1.68 6.38 8.12
CA LEU A 66 -0.68 7.45 8.08
C LEU A 66 -0.75 8.23 6.77
N GLY A 67 -0.82 7.54 5.63
CA GLY A 67 -0.98 8.18 4.32
C GLY A 67 -2.33 8.90 4.18
N LEU A 68 -3.41 8.32 4.71
CA LEU A 68 -4.75 8.93 4.72
C LEU A 68 -4.77 10.21 5.55
N PHE A 69 -4.12 10.21 6.71
CA PHE A 69 -4.00 11.41 7.54
C PHE A 69 -3.26 12.51 6.77
N ALA A 70 -2.10 12.22 6.20
CA ALA A 70 -1.34 13.18 5.41
C ALA A 70 -2.13 13.69 4.19
N GLY A 71 -2.81 12.79 3.47
CA GLY A 71 -3.65 13.13 2.32
C GLY A 71 -4.85 13.98 2.71
N THR A 72 -5.50 13.69 3.84
CA THR A 72 -6.65 14.47 4.34
C THR A 72 -6.20 15.87 4.76
N VAL A 73 -5.10 15.99 5.51
CA VAL A 73 -4.55 17.29 5.91
C VAL A 73 -4.17 18.12 4.69
N GLY A 74 -3.48 17.52 3.70
CA GLY A 74 -3.13 18.22 2.46
C GLY A 74 -4.35 18.62 1.61
N PHE A 75 -5.37 17.76 1.54
CA PHE A 75 -6.60 18.05 0.79
C PHE A 75 -7.42 19.18 1.43
N LEU A 76 -7.59 19.15 2.75
CA LEU A 76 -8.26 20.24 3.49
C LEU A 76 -7.43 21.53 3.43
N GLY A 77 -6.10 21.42 3.53
CA GLY A 77 -5.16 22.51 3.35
C GLY A 77 -5.34 23.22 2.01
N GLY A 78 -5.37 22.45 0.92
CA GLY A 78 -5.61 22.98 -0.42
C GLY A 78 -7.00 23.62 -0.58
N ILE A 79 -8.06 23.00 -0.05
CA ILE A 79 -9.42 23.54 -0.18
C ILE A 79 -9.61 24.84 0.61
N PHE A 80 -9.16 24.88 1.86
CA PHE A 80 -9.47 25.99 2.77
C PHE A 80 -8.43 27.10 2.77
N PHE A 81 -7.17 26.76 2.50
CA PHE A 81 -6.04 27.69 2.62
C PHE A 81 -5.21 27.80 1.33
N ASN A 82 -5.53 27.01 0.31
CA ASN A 82 -4.75 26.90 -0.93
C ASN A 82 -3.26 26.56 -0.66
N ASP A 83 -3.01 25.77 0.40
CA ASP A 83 -1.68 25.32 0.81
C ASP A 83 -1.70 23.84 1.27
N PRO A 84 -1.12 22.90 0.49
CA PRO A 84 -0.53 23.12 -0.83
C PRO A 84 -1.60 23.51 -1.87
N PRO A 85 -1.23 24.15 -3.00
CA PRO A 85 -2.17 24.58 -4.03
C PRO A 85 -3.16 23.49 -4.45
N PHE A 86 -4.44 23.87 -4.56
CA PHE A 86 -5.50 22.93 -4.96
C PHE A 86 -5.56 22.79 -6.49
N GLU A 87 -4.83 21.82 -7.01
CA GLU A 87 -4.61 21.66 -8.46
C GLU A 87 -5.68 20.82 -9.18
N VAL A 88 -6.95 21.22 -9.08
CA VAL A 88 -8.07 20.48 -9.72
C VAL A 88 -8.01 20.41 -11.25
N SER A 89 -7.23 21.26 -11.91
CA SER A 89 -7.00 21.20 -13.36
C SER A 89 -5.84 20.28 -13.75
N ASN A 90 -5.01 19.84 -12.80
CA ASN A 90 -3.81 19.05 -13.07
C ASN A 90 -4.15 17.56 -13.14
N TYR A 91 -3.87 16.91 -14.27
CA TYR A 91 -4.14 15.47 -14.44
C TYR A 91 -3.45 14.60 -13.38
N SER A 92 -2.17 14.87 -13.09
CA SER A 92 -1.37 14.12 -12.11
C SER A 92 -1.95 14.24 -10.69
N TYR A 93 -2.54 15.39 -10.33
CA TYR A 93 -3.28 15.56 -9.08
C TYR A 93 -4.49 14.62 -9.04
N ASN A 94 -5.36 14.79 -10.03
CA ASN A 94 -6.66 14.14 -10.11
C ASN A 94 -6.55 12.62 -10.25
N PHE A 95 -5.49 12.14 -10.93
CA PHE A 95 -5.21 10.73 -11.10
C PHE A 95 -4.94 10.02 -9.78
N HIS A 96 -4.48 10.71 -8.74
CA HIS A 96 -4.26 10.10 -7.43
C HIS A 96 -5.42 10.40 -6.45
N VAL A 97 -5.88 11.66 -6.42
CA VAL A 97 -6.80 12.13 -5.37
C VAL A 97 -8.20 11.55 -5.50
N TRP A 98 -8.83 11.61 -6.67
CA TRP A 98 -10.24 11.17 -6.79
C TRP A 98 -10.44 9.67 -6.59
N PRO A 99 -9.63 8.79 -7.20
CA PRO A 99 -9.84 7.36 -6.99
C PRO A 99 -9.42 6.92 -5.58
N SER A 100 -8.65 7.73 -4.84
CA SER A 100 -8.33 7.46 -3.44
C SER A 100 -9.57 7.40 -2.53
N PHE A 101 -10.68 8.06 -2.88
CA PHE A 101 -11.96 7.92 -2.17
C PHE A 101 -12.55 6.50 -2.31
N ILE A 102 -12.44 5.90 -3.51
CA ILE A 102 -12.88 4.52 -3.74
C ILE A 102 -11.98 3.55 -2.98
N VAL A 103 -10.66 3.78 -3.03
CA VAL A 103 -9.69 2.98 -2.28
C VAL A 103 -9.98 3.04 -0.77
N LEU A 104 -10.31 4.22 -0.24
CA LEU A 104 -10.71 4.38 1.16
C LEU A 104 -11.89 3.49 1.53
N GLY A 105 -12.94 3.48 0.71
CA GLY A 105 -14.08 2.58 0.90
C GLY A 105 -13.66 1.11 0.98
N ILE A 106 -12.77 0.66 0.09
CA ILE A 106 -12.27 -0.73 0.06
C ILE A 106 -11.45 -1.05 1.31
N ILE A 107 -10.52 -0.17 1.71
CA ILE A 107 -9.64 -0.41 2.85
C ILE A 107 -10.41 -0.35 4.16
N VAL A 108 -11.35 0.59 4.32
CA VAL A 108 -12.24 0.67 5.48
C VAL A 108 -13.11 -0.58 5.55
N ALA A 109 -13.73 -0.99 4.44
CA ALA A 109 -14.54 -2.21 4.41
C ALA A 109 -13.73 -3.46 4.79
N LYS A 110 -12.50 -3.60 4.27
CA LYS A 110 -11.60 -4.69 4.66
C LYS A 110 -11.23 -4.63 6.13
N THR A 111 -10.84 -3.46 6.62
CA THR A 111 -10.42 -3.26 8.01
C THR A 111 -11.57 -3.58 8.94
N TYR A 112 -12.73 -2.95 8.75
CA TYR A 112 -13.92 -3.20 9.54
C TYR A 112 -14.31 -4.69 9.56
N THR A 113 -14.33 -5.33 8.39
CA THR A 113 -14.66 -6.77 8.30
C THR A 113 -13.62 -7.63 9.03
N SER A 114 -12.35 -7.25 9.00
CA SER A 114 -11.24 -7.99 9.63
C SER A 114 -11.24 -7.90 11.15
N TYR A 115 -11.65 -6.76 11.71
CA TYR A 115 -11.69 -6.57 13.15
C TYR A 115 -13.03 -7.01 13.74
N PHE A 116 -14.15 -6.64 13.13
CA PHE A 116 -15.48 -6.78 13.73
C PHE A 116 -16.32 -7.93 13.15
N LYS A 117 -16.06 -8.38 11.90
CA LYS A 117 -16.85 -9.43 11.23
C LYS A 117 -16.01 -10.63 10.78
N LYS A 118 -15.08 -11.09 11.63
CA LYS A 118 -14.15 -12.18 11.33
C LYS A 118 -14.78 -13.42 10.68
N PRO A 119 -15.94 -13.97 11.13
CA PRO A 119 -16.54 -15.15 10.48
C PRO A 119 -16.87 -14.95 9.00
N PHE A 120 -17.21 -13.72 8.60
CA PHE A 120 -17.55 -13.38 7.21
C PHE A 120 -16.34 -13.51 6.28
N ILE A 121 -15.13 -13.18 6.76
CA ILE A 121 -13.90 -13.27 5.96
C ILE A 121 -13.64 -14.69 5.49
N TYR A 122 -13.77 -15.65 6.39
CA TYR A 122 -13.45 -17.05 6.10
C TYR A 122 -14.49 -17.72 5.17
N LYS A 123 -15.73 -17.20 5.13
CA LYS A 123 -16.80 -17.74 4.29
C LYS A 123 -16.93 -17.02 2.95
N LYS A 124 -16.85 -15.69 2.92
CA LYS A 124 -17.20 -14.85 1.75
C LYS A 124 -16.17 -13.75 1.42
N GLY A 125 -15.20 -13.48 2.29
CA GLY A 125 -14.26 -12.36 2.15
C GLY A 125 -13.03 -12.59 1.28
N LYS A 126 -12.95 -13.68 0.51
CA LYS A 126 -11.78 -13.95 -0.38
C LYS A 126 -11.54 -12.82 -1.37
N LEU A 127 -12.61 -12.32 -2.00
CA LEU A 127 -12.55 -11.22 -2.97
C LEU A 127 -12.17 -9.89 -2.33
N LEU A 128 -12.51 -9.66 -1.06
CA LEU A 128 -12.13 -8.45 -0.33
C LEU A 128 -10.61 -8.36 -0.12
N GLY A 129 -9.95 -9.51 0.04
CA GLY A 129 -8.48 -9.61 0.05
C GLY A 129 -7.87 -9.15 -1.28
N VAL A 130 -8.40 -9.64 -2.41
CA VAL A 130 -7.97 -9.26 -3.76
C VAL A 130 -8.23 -7.78 -4.03
N ALA A 131 -9.43 -7.30 -3.74
CA ALA A 131 -9.81 -5.89 -3.92
C ALA A 131 -8.87 -4.95 -3.15
N ALA A 132 -8.53 -5.29 -1.91
CA ALA A 132 -7.60 -4.47 -1.13
C ALA A 132 -6.15 -4.51 -1.66
N PHE A 133 -5.71 -5.64 -2.23
CA PHE A 133 -4.40 -5.68 -2.89
C PHE A 133 -4.38 -4.79 -4.15
N ILE A 134 -5.44 -4.83 -4.97
CA ILE A 134 -5.60 -3.94 -6.12
C ILE A 134 -5.61 -2.48 -5.67
N ALA A 135 -6.36 -2.16 -4.61
CA ALA A 135 -6.44 -0.82 -4.05
C ALA A 135 -5.07 -0.30 -3.58
N TRP A 136 -4.27 -1.15 -2.92
CA TRP A 136 -2.89 -0.82 -2.54
C TRP A 136 -1.98 -0.62 -3.74
N SER A 137 -2.04 -1.52 -4.71
CA SER A 137 -1.24 -1.45 -5.94
C SER A 137 -1.54 -0.14 -6.68
N TYR A 138 -2.81 0.20 -6.80
CA TYR A 138 -3.25 1.45 -7.39
C TYR A 138 -2.77 2.66 -6.59
N THR A 139 -2.91 2.66 -5.27
CA THR A 139 -2.48 3.77 -4.40
C THR A 139 -0.98 4.03 -4.57
N TRP A 140 -0.18 2.98 -4.60
CA TRP A 140 1.26 3.08 -4.84
C TRP A 140 1.56 3.63 -6.23
N ILE A 141 1.03 3.01 -7.29
CA ILE A 141 1.31 3.40 -8.68
C ILE A 141 0.86 4.84 -8.92
N SER A 142 -0.34 5.21 -8.50
CA SER A 142 -0.86 6.57 -8.66
C SER A 142 -0.09 7.61 -7.85
N SER A 143 0.31 7.29 -6.62
CA SER A 143 1.13 8.19 -5.79
C SER A 143 2.51 8.41 -6.41
N ALA A 144 3.17 7.34 -6.85
CA ALA A 144 4.46 7.43 -7.52
C ALA A 144 4.37 8.21 -8.84
N THR A 145 3.45 7.85 -9.74
CA THR A 145 3.24 8.58 -11.00
C THR A 145 2.96 10.06 -10.73
N SER A 146 2.11 10.36 -9.75
CA SER A 146 1.77 11.74 -9.39
C SER A 146 3.03 12.51 -8.95
N TYR A 147 3.79 11.94 -8.01
CA TYR A 147 5.03 12.51 -7.50
C TYR A 147 6.04 12.77 -8.63
N TYR A 148 6.41 11.75 -9.39
CA TYR A 148 7.45 11.84 -10.43
C TYR A 148 7.09 12.85 -11.53
N LEU A 149 5.85 12.86 -12.02
CA LEU A 149 5.42 13.81 -13.04
C LEU A 149 5.47 15.27 -12.55
N ARG A 150 5.33 15.49 -11.24
CA ARG A 150 5.38 16.82 -10.64
C ARG A 150 6.79 17.30 -10.32
N THR A 151 7.78 16.41 -10.37
CA THR A 151 9.20 16.77 -10.26
C THR A 151 9.81 17.27 -11.59
N ILE A 152 9.03 17.30 -12.68
CA ILE A 152 9.51 17.67 -14.02
C ILE A 152 8.54 18.69 -14.68
N PRO A 153 8.90 19.99 -14.75
CA PRO A 153 10.08 20.59 -14.12
C PRO A 153 9.99 20.62 -12.59
N PRO A 154 11.12 20.59 -11.87
CA PRO A 154 11.14 20.71 -10.43
C PRO A 154 10.47 21.98 -9.92
N ASN A 155 9.81 21.89 -8.76
CA ASN A 155 9.32 23.07 -8.03
C ASN A 155 9.53 22.90 -6.53
N GLN A 156 9.23 23.93 -5.75
CA GLN A 156 9.45 23.92 -4.29
C GLN A 156 8.64 22.84 -3.55
N GLN A 157 7.48 22.45 -4.08
CA GLN A 157 6.61 21.42 -3.50
C GLN A 157 7.04 20.00 -3.93
N HIS A 158 7.61 19.89 -5.12
CA HIS A 158 8.00 18.64 -5.78
C HIS A 158 9.44 18.76 -6.29
N THR A 159 10.39 18.64 -5.37
CA THR A 159 11.80 18.52 -5.71
C THR A 159 12.09 17.13 -6.27
N PRO A 160 13.17 16.97 -7.06
CA PRO A 160 13.62 15.65 -7.49
C PRO A 160 13.83 14.70 -6.29
N PRO A 161 13.67 13.40 -6.51
CA PRO A 161 13.81 12.41 -5.45
C PRO A 161 15.21 12.38 -4.86
N ILE A 162 15.28 12.28 -3.53
CA ILE A 162 16.51 12.13 -2.75
C ILE A 162 16.67 10.69 -2.28
N PHE A 163 15.56 10.03 -1.93
CA PHE A 163 15.50 8.67 -1.40
C PHE A 163 14.84 7.69 -2.36
N LEU A 164 13.85 8.15 -3.13
CA LEU A 164 13.34 7.36 -4.24
C LEU A 164 14.38 7.32 -5.36
N LEU A 165 14.27 6.33 -6.24
CA LEU A 165 15.12 6.24 -7.42
C LEU A 165 14.88 7.47 -8.33
N PRO A 166 15.86 7.86 -9.16
CA PRO A 166 15.65 8.94 -10.11
C PRO A 166 14.64 8.52 -11.20
N ILE A 167 14.04 9.49 -11.90
CA ILE A 167 12.94 9.27 -12.87
C ILE A 167 13.29 8.24 -13.96
N GLU A 168 14.55 8.16 -14.36
CA GLU A 168 15.06 7.22 -15.36
C GLU A 168 14.85 5.77 -14.93
N LEU A 169 14.73 5.53 -13.62
CA LEU A 169 14.48 4.24 -13.00
C LEU A 169 13.04 4.11 -12.46
N PHE A 170 12.11 4.96 -12.92
CA PHE A 170 10.71 4.99 -12.46
C PHE A 170 10.05 3.60 -12.46
N TRP A 171 10.16 2.85 -13.56
CA TRP A 171 9.55 1.52 -13.62
C TRP A 171 10.18 0.52 -12.65
N LEU A 172 11.49 0.63 -12.43
CA LEU A 172 12.15 -0.17 -11.39
C LEU A 172 11.59 0.20 -10.01
N GLN A 173 11.45 1.50 -9.71
CA GLN A 173 10.83 1.98 -8.47
C GLN A 173 9.43 1.35 -8.28
N ILE A 174 8.57 1.42 -9.29
CA ILE A 174 7.22 0.85 -9.26
C ILE A 174 7.23 -0.64 -8.91
N LEU A 175 8.20 -1.40 -9.43
CA LEU A 175 8.29 -2.85 -9.26
C LEU A 175 8.82 -3.28 -7.89
N ILE A 176 9.60 -2.45 -7.18
CA ILE A 176 10.23 -2.77 -5.89
C ILE A 176 9.24 -3.42 -4.88
N PRO A 177 8.09 -2.81 -4.52
CA PRO A 177 7.22 -3.39 -3.50
C PRO A 177 6.61 -4.74 -3.92
N PHE A 178 6.46 -5.01 -5.22
CA PHE A 178 5.96 -6.27 -5.73
C PHE A 178 7.05 -7.35 -5.72
N LEU A 179 8.25 -7.02 -6.16
CA LEU A 179 9.39 -7.95 -6.19
C LEU A 179 9.86 -8.31 -4.79
N VAL A 180 10.11 -7.31 -3.94
CA VAL A 180 10.58 -7.52 -2.56
C VAL A 180 9.48 -8.17 -1.72
N GLY A 181 8.25 -7.68 -1.81
CA GLY A 181 7.11 -8.29 -1.11
C GLY A 181 6.83 -9.72 -1.57
N GLY A 182 6.95 -9.99 -2.87
CA GLY A 182 6.83 -11.33 -3.45
C GLY A 182 7.91 -12.28 -2.95
N LEU A 183 9.17 -11.83 -2.92
CA LEU A 183 10.31 -12.59 -2.42
C LEU A 183 10.18 -12.93 -0.93
N LEU A 184 9.83 -11.95 -0.10
CA LEU A 184 9.55 -12.17 1.33
C LEU A 184 8.39 -13.16 1.51
N GLY A 185 7.30 -12.98 0.76
CA GLY A 185 6.17 -13.89 0.75
C GLY A 185 6.58 -15.32 0.38
N TYR A 186 7.42 -15.49 -0.64
CA TYR A 186 7.94 -16.79 -1.05
C TYR A 186 8.69 -17.50 0.09
N PHE A 187 9.60 -16.81 0.78
CA PHE A 187 10.33 -17.40 1.90
C PHE A 187 9.41 -17.79 3.07
N ILE A 188 8.43 -16.94 3.40
CA ILE A 188 7.39 -17.24 4.39
C ILE A 188 6.64 -18.52 4.02
N LEU A 189 6.19 -18.63 2.76
CA LEU A 189 5.46 -19.80 2.28
C LEU A 189 6.32 -21.06 2.30
N ARG A 190 7.60 -20.97 1.96
CA ARG A 190 8.54 -22.10 2.02
C ARG A 190 8.68 -22.61 3.45
N SER A 191 8.84 -21.70 4.42
CA SER A 191 8.92 -22.05 5.84
C SER A 191 7.60 -22.66 6.35
N ALA A 192 6.46 -22.04 6.04
CA ALA A 192 5.15 -22.54 6.43
C ALA A 192 4.85 -23.94 5.84
N SER A 193 5.29 -24.21 4.60
CA SER A 193 5.05 -25.50 3.93
C SER A 193 5.86 -26.64 4.52
N LYS A 194 7.08 -26.38 5.02
CA LYS A 194 7.90 -27.41 5.69
C LYS A 194 7.20 -27.93 6.95
N LEU A 195 6.60 -27.04 7.74
CA LEU A 195 5.88 -27.38 8.97
C LEU A 195 4.59 -28.16 8.75
N MET A 196 4.06 -28.22 7.53
CA MET A 196 2.86 -29.01 7.21
C MET A 196 3.18 -30.45 6.78
N LYS A 197 4.44 -30.75 6.47
CA LYS A 197 4.87 -32.09 6.03
C LYS A 197 5.37 -32.97 7.18
N ASN A 198 5.61 -32.36 8.34
CA ASN A 198 5.94 -33.03 9.60
C ASN A 198 4.67 -33.13 10.44
#